data_AF-A0A1T4VBD2-F1
#
_entry.id   AF-A0A1T4VBD2-F1
#
_cell.length_a   1.000
_cell.length_b   1.000
_cell.length_c   1.000
_cell.angle_alpha   90.00
_cell.angle_beta   90.00
_cell.angle_gamma   90.00
#
_symmetry.space_group_name_H-M   'P 1'
#
loop_
_entity.id
_entity.type
_entity.pdbx_description
1 polymer ?
#
loop_
_entity_poly.entity_id
_entity_poly.type
_entity_poly.pdbx_seq_one_letter_code
_entity_poly.pdbx_strand_id
1 'polypeptide(L)'
;MKSLYKIITYILCAITLVGCAYKHQPIMTPGGAIPAGLTTKQVQSAIKNGCTAYDWDVTQVSGTAVEAKMVKSSVAATVRIDFDKSNYTISLVESFGLLENRARNEIHNRYNTWVTNLKIAIDRSLKNETIN
;
A
#
# COMPACT_ATOMS: atom_id res chain seq x y z
N MET A 1 9.57 27.73 41.22
CA MET A 1 9.48 26.25 41.24
C MET A 1 8.04 25.71 41.15
N LYS A 2 7.05 26.26 41.89
CA LYS A 2 5.64 25.80 41.86
C LYS A 2 4.88 26.13 40.54
N SER A 3 5.33 27.11 39.77
CA SER A 3 4.75 27.44 38.46
C SER A 3 5.29 26.53 37.34
N LEU A 4 6.56 26.12 37.44
CA LEU A 4 7.23 25.29 36.45
C LEU A 4 6.68 23.85 36.42
N TYR A 5 6.35 23.27 37.57
CA TYR A 5 5.73 21.93 37.62
C TYR A 5 4.34 21.93 36.95
N LYS A 6 3.56 23.01 37.10
CA LYS A 6 2.25 23.14 36.45
C LYS A 6 2.39 23.17 34.93
N ILE A 7 3.37 23.92 34.41
CA ILE A 7 3.65 23.98 32.96
C ILE A 7 4.09 22.59 32.44
N ILE A 8 4.95 21.88 33.17
CA ILE A 8 5.39 20.53 32.81
C ILE A 8 4.21 19.54 32.84
N THR A 9 3.29 19.64 33.81
CA THR A 9 2.08 18.82 33.87
C THR A 9 1.14 19.09 32.69
N TYR A 10 0.97 20.34 32.26
CA TYR A 10 0.15 20.67 31.08
C TYR A 10 0.75 20.14 29.76
N ILE A 11 2.07 20.21 29.60
CA ILE A 11 2.76 19.68 28.41
C ILE A 11 2.66 18.15 28.36
N LEU A 12 2.79 17.47 29.51
CA LEU A 12 2.69 16.01 29.58
C LEU A 12 1.28 15.50 29.23
N CYS A 13 0.22 16.23 29.59
CA CYS A 13 -1.16 15.90 29.20
C CYS A 13 -1.45 16.10 27.70
N ALA A 14 -0.73 16.99 27.01
CA ALA A 14 -0.97 17.25 25.59
C ALA A 14 -0.41 16.14 24.67
N ILE A 15 0.60 15.37 25.12
CA ILE A 15 1.30 14.39 24.28
C ILE A 15 0.51 13.06 24.17
N THR A 16 -0.43 12.77 25.06
CA THR A 16 -1.16 11.49 25.06
C THR A 16 -2.27 11.39 24.01
N LEU A 17 -2.72 12.51 23.44
CA LEU A 17 -3.86 12.55 22.51
C LEU A 17 -3.50 12.30 21.04
N VAL A 18 -2.22 12.40 20.65
CA VAL A 18 -1.80 12.28 19.24
C VAL A 18 -1.64 10.80 18.80
N GLY A 19 -1.60 9.85 19.75
CA GLY A 19 -1.30 8.44 19.47
C GLY A 19 -2.37 7.65 18.71
N CYS A 20 -3.64 8.07 18.76
CA CYS A 20 -4.74 7.33 18.14
C CYS A 20 -4.91 7.62 16.64
N ALA A 21 -4.60 8.84 16.18
CA ALA A 21 -4.72 9.23 14.78
C ALA A 21 -3.72 8.51 13.86
N TYR A 22 -2.57 8.09 14.39
CA TYR A 22 -1.55 7.39 13.60
C TYR A 22 -2.02 6.03 13.07
N LYS A 23 -2.96 5.38 13.76
CA LYS A 23 -3.43 4.05 13.36
C LYS A 23 -4.44 4.08 12.22
N HIS A 24 -5.35 5.05 12.16
CA HIS A 24 -6.36 5.15 11.11
C HIS A 24 -5.97 6.26 10.13
N GLN A 25 -5.63 5.87 8.90
CA GLN A 25 -5.13 6.75 7.86
C GLN A 25 -6.01 6.63 6.61
N PRO A 26 -6.06 7.65 5.73
CA PRO A 26 -6.75 7.52 4.46
C PRO A 26 -6.28 6.29 3.67
N ILE A 27 -7.20 5.56 3.04
CA ILE A 27 -6.86 4.41 2.19
C ILE A 27 -6.05 4.92 0.99
N MET A 28 -4.81 4.46 0.85
CA MET A 28 -3.96 4.83 -0.28
C MET A 28 -4.25 3.97 -1.52
N THR A 29 -4.18 4.64 -2.68
CA THR A 29 -4.23 4.03 -4.02
C THR A 29 -2.95 4.36 -4.81
N PRO A 30 -1.78 3.85 -4.39
CA PRO A 30 -0.52 4.21 -5.03
C PRO A 30 -0.44 3.69 -6.46
N GLY A 31 0.26 4.41 -7.32
CA GLY A 31 0.47 4.04 -8.72
C GLY A 31 1.78 4.60 -9.26
N GLY A 32 2.19 4.15 -10.44
CA GLY A 32 3.44 4.54 -11.06
C GLY A 32 3.34 4.60 -12.58
N ALA A 33 4.33 5.24 -13.20
CA ALA A 33 4.46 5.27 -14.65
C ALA A 33 5.10 3.98 -15.17
N ILE A 34 4.69 3.55 -16.36
CA ILE A 34 5.26 2.41 -17.07
C ILE A 34 6.35 2.93 -18.03
N PRO A 35 7.55 2.33 -18.02
CA PRO A 35 8.58 2.66 -19.00
C PRO A 35 8.10 2.45 -20.43
N ALA A 36 8.46 3.38 -21.33
CA ALA A 36 8.11 3.28 -22.74
C ALA A 36 8.70 2.01 -23.39
N GLY A 37 7.99 1.46 -24.37
CA GLY A 37 8.45 0.31 -25.16
C GLY A 37 8.08 -1.05 -24.59
N LEU A 38 7.53 -1.13 -23.37
CA LEU A 38 7.06 -2.40 -22.81
C LEU A 38 5.73 -2.84 -23.44
N THR A 39 5.66 -4.12 -23.79
CA THR A 39 4.40 -4.76 -24.18
C THR A 39 3.50 -4.97 -22.97
N THR A 40 2.18 -5.07 -23.18
CA THR A 40 1.22 -5.39 -22.10
C THR A 40 1.61 -6.68 -21.35
N LYS A 41 2.18 -7.67 -22.05
CA LYS A 41 2.65 -8.92 -21.43
C LYS A 41 3.87 -8.70 -20.52
N GLN A 42 4.82 -7.87 -20.94
CA GLN A 42 5.98 -7.52 -20.10
C GLN A 42 5.56 -6.72 -18.86
N VAL A 43 4.65 -5.75 -19.01
CA VAL A 43 4.09 -5.02 -17.86
C VAL A 43 3.39 -5.97 -16.89
N GLN A 44 2.53 -6.85 -17.39
CA GLN A 44 1.85 -7.85 -16.57
C GLN A 44 2.84 -8.76 -15.84
N SER A 45 3.89 -9.22 -16.54
CA SER A 45 4.96 -10.05 -15.97
C SER A 45 5.71 -9.30 -14.86
N ALA A 46 6.12 -8.05 -15.10
CA ALA A 46 6.79 -7.21 -14.11
C ALA A 46 5.93 -6.97 -12.86
N ILE A 47 4.63 -6.72 -13.03
CA ILE A 47 3.70 -6.54 -11.92
C ILE A 47 3.62 -7.82 -11.09
N LYS A 48 3.47 -8.99 -11.73
CA LYS A 48 3.46 -10.29 -11.03
C LYS A 48 4.76 -10.52 -10.27
N ASN A 49 5.91 -10.23 -10.89
CA ASN A 49 7.23 -10.36 -10.25
C ASN A 49 7.36 -9.41 -9.04
N GLY A 50 6.85 -8.17 -9.16
CA GLY A 50 6.79 -7.21 -8.05
C GLY A 50 5.91 -7.71 -6.90
N CYS A 51 4.79 -8.35 -7.19
CA CYS A 51 3.93 -8.98 -6.18
C CYS A 51 4.69 -10.06 -5.41
N THR A 52 5.26 -11.03 -6.12
CA THR A 52 5.96 -12.17 -5.49
C THR A 52 7.21 -11.74 -4.72
N ALA A 53 7.90 -10.69 -5.18
CA ALA A 53 9.08 -10.15 -4.49
C ALA A 53 8.75 -9.51 -3.12
N TYR A 54 7.48 -9.28 -2.81
CA TYR A 54 7.03 -8.64 -1.58
C TYR A 54 5.89 -9.40 -0.89
N ASP A 55 5.87 -10.74 -0.99
CA ASP A 55 4.89 -11.64 -0.35
C ASP A 55 3.41 -11.35 -0.70
N TRP A 56 3.15 -10.84 -1.91
CA TRP A 56 1.80 -10.76 -2.45
C TRP A 56 1.56 -11.96 -3.38
N ASP A 57 0.64 -12.83 -2.98
CA ASP A 57 0.22 -13.99 -3.75
C ASP A 57 -0.73 -13.54 -4.86
N VAL A 58 -0.35 -13.73 -6.13
CA VAL A 58 -1.21 -13.41 -7.27
C VAL A 58 -2.39 -14.38 -7.32
N THR A 59 -3.60 -13.87 -7.14
CA THR A 59 -4.84 -14.68 -7.08
C THR A 59 -5.57 -14.74 -8.42
N GLN A 60 -5.51 -13.66 -9.20
CA GLN A 60 -6.18 -13.58 -10.50
C GLN A 60 -5.40 -12.68 -11.46
N VAL A 61 -5.47 -12.99 -12.75
CA VAL A 61 -4.90 -12.18 -13.83
C VAL A 61 -5.94 -12.05 -14.94
N SER A 62 -6.27 -10.83 -15.33
CA SER A 62 -7.25 -10.56 -16.40
C SER A 62 -6.78 -9.41 -17.29
N GLY A 63 -6.16 -9.73 -18.43
CA GLY A 63 -5.70 -8.72 -19.39
C GLY A 63 -4.81 -7.65 -18.74
N THR A 64 -5.38 -6.46 -18.56
CA THR A 64 -4.78 -5.25 -17.97
C THR A 64 -4.96 -5.13 -16.45
N ALA A 65 -5.23 -6.24 -15.77
CA ALA A 65 -5.33 -6.25 -14.31
C ALA A 65 -4.73 -7.51 -13.67
N VAL A 66 -4.14 -7.32 -12.49
CA VAL A 66 -3.65 -8.38 -11.61
C VAL A 66 -4.25 -8.18 -10.23
N GLU A 67 -4.86 -9.22 -9.66
CA GLU A 67 -5.24 -9.22 -8.25
C GLU A 67 -4.26 -10.04 -7.44
N ALA A 68 -3.92 -9.53 -6.26
CA ALA A 68 -2.98 -10.18 -5.37
C ALA A 68 -3.39 -10.00 -3.91
N LYS A 69 -3.07 -11.00 -3.09
CA LYS A 69 -3.43 -11.07 -1.68
C LYS A 69 -2.18 -11.20 -0.83
N MET A 70 -2.13 -10.43 0.26
CA MET A 70 -1.13 -10.59 1.31
C MET A 70 -1.84 -11.05 2.58
N VAL A 71 -1.29 -12.08 3.22
CA VAL A 71 -1.76 -12.59 4.51
C VAL A 71 -0.58 -12.59 5.51
N LYS A 72 -0.74 -11.92 6.64
CA LYS A 72 0.21 -11.89 7.75
C LYS A 72 -0.53 -12.19 9.06
N SER A 73 -0.45 -13.44 9.50
CA SER A 73 -1.10 -13.96 10.71
C SER A 73 -2.62 -13.72 10.69
N SER A 74 -3.15 -12.81 11.52
CA SER A 74 -4.57 -12.47 11.62
C SER A 74 -4.98 -11.24 10.80
N VAL A 75 -4.13 -10.79 9.88
CA VAL A 75 -4.33 -9.57 9.08
C VAL A 75 -4.09 -9.89 7.62
N ALA A 76 -5.00 -9.47 6.73
CA ALA A 76 -4.86 -9.68 5.30
C ALA A 76 -5.41 -8.51 4.49
N ALA A 77 -4.92 -8.36 3.26
CA ALA A 77 -5.46 -7.44 2.27
C ALA A 77 -5.41 -8.08 0.88
N THR A 78 -6.43 -7.85 0.07
CA THR A 78 -6.41 -8.14 -1.37
C THR A 78 -6.44 -6.82 -2.11
N VAL A 79 -5.58 -6.68 -3.10
CA VAL A 79 -5.46 -5.50 -3.96
C VAL A 79 -5.67 -5.89 -5.41
N ARG A 80 -6.13 -4.92 -6.19
CA ARG A 80 -6.23 -4.97 -7.63
C ARG A 80 -5.25 -3.96 -8.23
N ILE A 81 -4.46 -4.42 -9.17
CA ILE A 81 -3.44 -3.64 -9.86
C ILE A 81 -3.89 -3.53 -11.32
N ASP A 82 -4.55 -2.41 -11.64
CA ASP A 82 -4.92 -2.07 -13.00
C ASP A 82 -3.76 -1.35 -13.69
N PHE A 83 -3.51 -1.64 -14.96
CA PHE A 83 -2.40 -1.07 -15.70
C PHE A 83 -2.70 -0.91 -17.19
N ASP A 84 -2.10 0.08 -17.84
CA ASP A 84 -2.15 0.26 -19.28
C ASP A 84 -0.73 0.30 -19.89
N LYS A 85 -0.50 1.08 -20.95
CA LYS A 85 0.84 1.25 -21.54
C LYS A 85 1.65 2.38 -20.89
N SER A 86 1.03 3.20 -20.06
CA SER A 86 1.56 4.45 -19.54
C SER A 86 1.63 4.47 -18.01
N ASN A 87 0.69 3.83 -17.32
CA ASN A 87 0.64 3.84 -15.86
C ASN A 87 0.00 2.57 -15.28
N TYR A 88 0.15 2.40 -13.97
CA TYR A 88 -0.58 1.41 -13.17
C TYR A 88 -1.07 2.03 -11.86
N THR A 89 -2.09 1.43 -11.26
CA THR A 89 -2.67 1.83 -9.96
C THR A 89 -2.99 0.61 -9.11
N ILE A 90 -2.69 0.69 -7.81
CA ILE A 90 -2.97 -0.34 -6.81
C ILE A 90 -4.18 0.11 -5.99
N SER A 91 -5.27 -0.65 -6.04
CA SER A 91 -6.53 -0.35 -5.34
C SER A 91 -6.87 -1.43 -4.33
N LEU A 92 -7.38 -1.04 -3.16
CA LEU A 92 -7.89 -1.98 -2.16
C LEU A 92 -9.16 -2.66 -2.68
N VAL A 93 -9.20 -4.00 -2.64
CA VAL A 93 -10.41 -4.78 -2.93
C VAL A 93 -11.12 -5.14 -1.63
N GLU A 94 -10.41 -5.83 -0.74
CA GLU A 94 -10.92 -6.26 0.56
C GLU A 94 -9.79 -6.24 1.60
N SER A 95 -10.16 -6.13 2.87
CA SER A 95 -9.24 -6.26 3.98
C SER A 95 -9.82 -7.10 5.12
N PHE A 96 -8.94 -7.73 5.89
CA PHE A 96 -9.27 -8.45 7.11
C PHE A 96 -8.33 -8.02 8.23
N GLY A 97 -8.89 -7.69 9.39
CA GLY A 97 -8.09 -7.27 10.56
C GLY A 97 -7.39 -5.91 10.42
N LEU A 98 -7.70 -5.12 9.39
CA LEU A 98 -7.13 -3.79 9.12
C LEU A 98 -8.04 -2.63 9.54
N LEU A 99 -9.13 -2.91 10.27
CA LEU A 99 -10.05 -1.90 10.82
C LEU A 99 -10.53 -0.90 9.75
N GLU A 100 -10.80 -1.40 8.55
CA GLU A 100 -11.24 -0.58 7.41
C GLU A 100 -12.60 0.06 7.69
N ASN A 101 -12.69 1.37 7.43
CA ASN A 101 -13.92 2.14 7.46
C ASN A 101 -14.14 2.82 6.11
N ARG A 102 -14.97 2.20 5.26
CA ARG A 102 -15.27 2.73 3.91
C ARG A 102 -16.00 4.07 3.93
N ALA A 103 -16.88 4.30 4.91
CA ALA A 103 -17.62 5.56 5.01
C ALA A 103 -16.69 6.76 5.29
N ARG A 104 -15.57 6.53 5.99
CA ARG A 104 -14.55 7.54 6.29
C ARG A 104 -13.33 7.46 5.36
N ASN A 105 -13.29 6.50 4.45
CA ASN A 105 -12.12 6.18 3.63
C ASN A 105 -10.85 5.97 4.47
N GLU A 106 -10.96 5.28 5.61
CA GLU A 106 -9.85 5.08 6.56
C GLU A 106 -9.49 3.59 6.71
N ILE A 107 -8.22 3.30 6.97
CA ILE A 107 -7.70 1.96 7.21
C ILE A 107 -6.48 2.00 8.13
N HIS A 108 -6.15 0.86 8.75
CA HIS A 108 -4.95 0.73 9.54
C HIS A 108 -3.69 1.04 8.70
N ASN A 109 -2.79 1.89 9.21
CA ASN A 109 -1.60 2.37 8.49
C ASN A 109 -0.73 1.25 7.87
N ARG A 110 -0.71 0.06 8.49
CA ARG A 110 -0.08 -1.16 7.99
C ARG A 110 -0.41 -1.46 6.53
N TYR A 111 -1.67 -1.27 6.12
CA TYR A 111 -2.07 -1.42 4.72
C TYR A 111 -1.30 -0.46 3.81
N ASN A 112 -1.28 0.83 4.17
CA ASN A 112 -0.57 1.86 3.40
C ASN A 112 0.93 1.56 3.28
N THR A 113 1.55 1.05 4.34
CA THR A 113 2.93 0.56 4.29
C THR A 113 3.08 -0.59 3.30
N TRP A 114 2.19 -1.58 3.33
CA TRP A 114 2.24 -2.73 2.41
C TRP A 114 2.11 -2.32 0.95
N VAL A 115 1.14 -1.47 0.59
CA VAL A 115 0.96 -1.04 -0.80
C VAL A 115 2.05 -0.08 -1.28
N THR A 116 2.65 0.68 -0.37
CA THR A 116 3.85 1.50 -0.69
C THR A 116 5.04 0.61 -1.06
N ASN A 117 5.26 -0.47 -0.31
CA ASN A 117 6.35 -1.38 -0.60
C ASN A 117 6.09 -2.23 -1.86
N LEU A 118 4.83 -2.62 -2.09
CA LEU A 118 4.41 -3.24 -3.34
C LEU A 118 4.70 -2.34 -4.55
N LYS A 119 4.35 -1.05 -4.46
CA LYS A 119 4.68 -0.06 -5.50
C LYS A 119 6.18 -0.05 -5.80
N ILE A 120 7.03 0.04 -4.77
CA ILE A 120 8.49 0.04 -4.94
C ILE A 120 8.97 -1.25 -5.62
N ALA A 121 8.40 -2.40 -5.27
CA ALA A 121 8.75 -3.68 -5.89
C ALA A 121 8.32 -3.75 -7.36
N ILE A 122 7.12 -3.28 -7.69
CA ILE A 122 6.63 -3.20 -9.08
C ILE A 122 7.50 -2.26 -9.91
N ASP A 123 7.80 -1.06 -9.40
CA ASP A 123 8.65 -0.09 -10.09
C ASP A 123 10.05 -0.66 -10.40
N ARG A 124 10.61 -1.43 -9.46
CA ARG A 124 11.89 -2.12 -9.65
C ARG A 124 11.79 -3.19 -10.73
N SER A 125 10.75 -4.01 -10.71
CA SER A 125 10.51 -5.04 -11.73
C SER A 125 10.31 -4.43 -13.12
N LEU A 126 9.53 -3.35 -13.24
CA LEU A 126 9.33 -2.62 -14.50
C LEU A 126 10.64 -2.06 -15.05
N LYS A 127 11.50 -1.51 -14.18
CA LYS A 127 12.83 -1.03 -14.59
C LYS A 127 13.70 -2.17 -15.12
N ASN A 128 13.66 -3.34 -14.50
CA ASN A 128 14.46 -4.49 -14.94
C ASN A 128 14.04 -5.01 -16.32
N GLU A 129 12.74 -4.94 -16.68
CA GLU A 129 12.27 -5.29 -18.03
C GLU A 129 12.85 -4.40 -19.14
N THR A 130 13.31 -3.18 -18.83
CA THR A 130 13.90 -2.28 -19.83
C THR A 130 15.37 -2.54 -20.13
N ILE A 131 16.02 -3.36 -19.30
CA ILE A 131 17.47 -3.65 -19.38
C ILE A 131 17.72 -4.99 -20.10
N ASN A 132 16.68 -5.83 -20.23
CA ASN A 132 16.71 -7.13 -20.92
C ASN A 132 16.22 -6.99 -22.37
#